data_AF-A0A257EMU0-F1
#
_entry.id   AF-A0A257EMU0-F1
#
_cell.length_a   1.000
_cell.length_b   1.000
_cell.length_c   1.000
_cell.angle_alpha   90.00
_cell.angle_beta   90.00
_cell.angle_gamma   90.00
#
_symmetry.space_group_name_H-M   'P 1'
#
loop_
_entity.id
_entity.type
_entity.pdbx_description
1 polymer ?
#
loop_
_entity_poly.entity_id
_entity_poly.type
_entity_poly.pdbx_seq_one_letter_code
_entity_poly.pdbx_strand_id
1 'polypeptide(L)'
;MMALVEAGAITPSAEEVANKAEVGLRSVFRHFKDMESLYAEMAMRVVGSFEQSLAPFQASGWRAQINEAIDRRIALYDRLLPFKRAADVHRHESPAIQANHVATQKLLRYRLQSLLPEQLGDDGMTLDALDLMLSFEVWQRLRVDQSLDTEAARVMVKALVARLIDKN
;
A
#
# COMPACT_ATOMS: atom_id res chain seq x y z
N MET A 1 3.73 -18.24 -5.26
CA MET A 1 4.16 -16.88 -4.83
C MET A 1 3.16 -16.24 -3.88
N MET A 2 2.01 -15.75 -4.34
CA MET A 2 1.03 -15.02 -3.51
C MET A 2 0.71 -15.73 -2.18
N ALA A 3 0.30 -17.00 -2.23
CA ALA A 3 -0.06 -17.76 -1.03
C ALA A 3 1.09 -17.96 -0.02
N LEU A 4 2.36 -17.94 -0.48
CA LEU A 4 3.52 -18.02 0.42
C LEU A 4 3.74 -16.70 1.14
N VAL A 5 3.66 -15.59 0.40
CA VAL A 5 3.79 -14.25 0.94
C VAL A 5 2.67 -13.92 1.92
N GLU A 6 1.44 -14.31 1.59
CA GLU A 6 0.27 -14.18 2.47
C GLU A 6 0.45 -14.97 3.78
N ALA A 7 1.10 -16.14 3.72
CA ALA A 7 1.46 -16.93 4.89
C ALA A 7 2.67 -16.39 5.68
N GLY A 8 3.27 -15.27 5.25
CA GLY A 8 4.36 -14.59 5.94
C GLY A 8 5.76 -14.85 5.38
N ALA A 9 5.92 -15.63 4.31
CA ALA A 9 7.21 -15.79 3.65
C ALA A 9 7.57 -14.52 2.87
N ILE A 10 8.50 -13.71 3.40
CA ILE A 10 8.85 -12.40 2.82
C ILE A 10 9.68 -12.58 1.53
N THR A 11 10.58 -13.56 1.51
CA THR A 11 11.46 -13.85 0.36
C THR A 11 11.34 -15.31 -0.08
N PRO A 12 10.18 -15.78 -0.59
CA PRO A 12 10.05 -17.14 -1.08
C PRO A 12 11.07 -17.45 -2.19
N SER A 13 11.66 -18.63 -2.11
CA SER A 13 12.52 -19.20 -3.14
C SER A 13 11.72 -19.75 -4.32
N ALA A 14 12.39 -19.93 -5.46
CA ALA A 14 11.79 -20.58 -6.62
C ALA A 14 11.32 -22.03 -6.32
N GLU A 15 12.04 -22.74 -5.45
CA GLU A 15 11.70 -24.10 -5.03
C GLU A 15 10.43 -24.12 -4.18
N GLU A 16 10.30 -23.22 -3.20
CA GLU A 16 9.08 -23.09 -2.41
C GLU A 16 7.89 -22.71 -3.29
N VAL A 17 8.10 -21.82 -4.26
CA VAL A 17 7.06 -21.44 -5.24
C VAL A 17 6.64 -22.65 -6.09
N ALA A 18 7.61 -23.41 -6.60
CA ALA A 18 7.35 -24.61 -7.40
C ALA A 18 6.58 -25.66 -6.59
N ASN A 19 7.03 -25.93 -5.36
CA ASN A 19 6.38 -26.86 -4.43
C ASN A 19 4.96 -26.41 -4.09
N LYS A 20 4.76 -25.12 -3.77
CA LYS A 20 3.43 -24.58 -3.45
C LYS A 20 2.46 -24.62 -4.63
N ALA A 21 2.99 -24.52 -5.85
CA ALA A 21 2.19 -24.56 -7.07
C ALA A 21 2.07 -25.98 -7.66
N GLU A 22 2.67 -27.00 -7.03
CA GLU A 22 2.68 -28.39 -7.50
C GLU A 22 3.24 -28.52 -8.94
N VAL A 23 4.27 -27.73 -9.27
CA VAL A 23 4.95 -27.76 -10.56
C VAL A 23 6.45 -27.99 -10.40
N GLY A 24 7.12 -28.45 -11.45
CA GLY A 24 8.58 -28.53 -11.47
C GLY A 24 9.25 -27.15 -11.55
N LEU A 25 10.45 -27.03 -11.00
CA LEU A 25 11.23 -25.78 -11.00
C LEU A 25 11.46 -25.20 -12.41
N ARG A 26 11.69 -26.06 -13.41
CA ARG A 26 11.83 -25.63 -14.82
C ARG A 26 10.57 -24.98 -15.38
N SER A 27 9.39 -25.41 -14.93
CA SER A 27 8.13 -24.81 -15.36
C SER A 27 8.02 -23.37 -14.85
N VAL A 28 8.46 -23.08 -13.63
CA VAL A 28 8.51 -21.70 -13.10
C VAL A 28 9.38 -20.83 -14.00
N PHE A 29 10.62 -21.25 -14.28
CA PHE A 29 11.55 -20.45 -15.09
C PHE A 29 11.22 -20.40 -16.59
N ARG A 30 10.26 -21.20 -17.07
CA ARG A 30 9.71 -21.05 -18.41
C ARG A 30 8.76 -19.85 -18.52
N HIS A 31 8.08 -19.51 -17.42
CA HIS A 31 7.13 -18.40 -17.35
C HIS A 31 7.76 -17.11 -16.81
N PHE A 32 8.80 -17.23 -16.00
CA PHE A 32 9.48 -16.11 -15.35
C PHE A 32 10.98 -16.20 -15.64
N LYS A 33 11.57 -15.11 -16.11
CA LYS A 33 12.99 -15.06 -16.49
C LYS A 33 13.91 -15.34 -15.28
N ASP A 34 13.51 -14.81 -14.14
CA ASP A 34 14.24 -14.84 -12.88
C ASP A 34 13.27 -14.56 -11.72
N MET A 35 13.80 -14.56 -10.49
CA MET A 35 12.99 -14.24 -9.32
C MET A 35 12.48 -12.80 -9.33
N GLU A 36 13.26 -11.85 -9.87
CA GLU A 36 12.86 -10.44 -9.96
C GLU A 36 11.55 -10.30 -10.75
N SER A 37 11.47 -10.93 -11.93
CA SER A 37 10.27 -10.92 -12.76
C SER A 37 9.06 -11.54 -12.06
N LEU A 38 9.26 -12.56 -11.22
CA LEU A 38 8.19 -13.16 -10.42
C LEU A 38 7.68 -12.21 -9.31
N TYR A 39 8.57 -11.50 -8.62
CA TYR A 39 8.18 -10.48 -7.63
C TYR A 39 7.52 -9.27 -8.28
N ALA A 40 8.00 -8.84 -9.46
CA ALA A 40 7.39 -7.76 -10.22
C ALA A 40 5.94 -8.10 -10.63
N GLU A 41 5.71 -9.31 -11.15
CA GLU A 41 4.37 -9.79 -11.51
C GLU A 41 3.44 -9.90 -10.29
N MET A 42 3.97 -10.35 -9.15
CA MET A 42 3.24 -10.33 -7.88
C MET A 42 2.83 -8.89 -7.51
N ALA A 43 3.77 -7.94 -7.53
CA ALA A 43 3.52 -6.54 -7.18
C ALA A 43 2.51 -5.88 -8.14
N MET A 44 2.56 -6.18 -9.44
CA MET A 44 1.61 -5.68 -10.42
C MET A 44 0.21 -6.23 -10.20
N ARG A 45 0.07 -7.53 -9.89
CA ARG A 45 -1.23 -8.14 -9.60
C ARG A 45 -1.86 -7.58 -8.33
N VAL A 46 -1.04 -7.25 -7.35
CA VAL A 46 -1.46 -6.55 -6.14
C VAL A 46 -2.00 -5.16 -6.48
N VAL A 47 -1.28 -4.38 -7.30
CA VAL A 47 -1.74 -3.04 -7.74
C VAL A 47 -3.01 -3.09 -8.59
N GLY A 48 -3.18 -4.11 -9.43
CA GLY A 48 -4.44 -4.33 -10.15
C GLY A 48 -5.67 -4.53 -9.25
N SER A 49 -5.47 -4.85 -7.96
CA SER A 49 -6.58 -5.04 -7.00
C SER A 49 -7.13 -3.72 -6.42
N PHE A 50 -6.63 -2.56 -6.85
CA PHE A 50 -6.89 -1.26 -6.20
C PHE A 50 -8.19 -0.58 -6.66
N GLU A 51 -8.94 -1.15 -7.60
CA GLU A 51 -10.10 -0.50 -8.24
C GLU A 51 -11.10 0.08 -7.23
N GLN A 52 -11.43 -0.65 -6.17
CA GLN A 52 -12.36 -0.20 -5.14
C GLN A 52 -11.83 1.01 -4.35
N SER A 53 -10.51 1.08 -4.11
CA SER A 53 -9.90 2.24 -3.45
C SER A 53 -10.00 3.51 -4.30
N LEU A 54 -10.05 3.35 -5.63
CA LEU A 54 -10.11 4.44 -6.61
C LEU A 54 -11.52 4.88 -6.98
N ALA A 55 -12.56 4.17 -6.53
CA ALA A 55 -13.95 4.54 -6.78
C ALA A 55 -14.26 5.98 -6.33
N PRO A 56 -15.29 6.64 -6.90
CA PRO A 56 -15.76 7.94 -6.40
C PRO A 56 -16.12 7.87 -4.90
N PHE A 57 -15.89 8.97 -4.18
CA PHE A 57 -16.29 9.07 -2.76
C PHE A 57 -17.81 9.18 -2.64
N GLN A 58 -18.36 8.50 -1.63
CA GLN A 58 -19.80 8.50 -1.36
C GLN A 58 -20.17 9.59 -0.35
N ALA A 59 -19.25 9.93 0.54
CA ALA A 59 -19.45 10.96 1.54
C ALA A 59 -19.56 12.36 0.91
N SER A 60 -20.38 13.20 1.54
CA SER A 60 -20.54 14.61 1.17
C SER A 60 -19.66 15.51 2.04
N GLY A 61 -18.95 16.44 1.40
CA GLY A 61 -18.05 17.36 2.08
C GLY A 61 -16.65 16.78 2.31
N TRP A 62 -15.64 17.63 2.14
CA TRP A 62 -14.23 17.20 2.10
C TRP A 62 -13.76 16.47 3.37
N ARG A 63 -14.20 16.89 4.56
CA ARG A 63 -13.85 16.22 5.83
C ARG A 63 -14.35 14.78 5.88
N ALA A 64 -15.59 14.56 5.44
CA ALA A 64 -16.17 13.23 5.40
C ALA A 64 -15.50 12.36 4.32
N GLN A 65 -15.14 12.95 3.18
CA GLN A 65 -14.38 12.28 2.12
C GLN A 65 -12.96 11.91 2.53
N ILE A 66 -12.28 12.72 3.35
CA ILE A 66 -10.98 12.35 3.94
C ILE A 66 -11.15 11.14 4.85
N ASN A 67 -12.16 11.12 5.72
CA ASN A 67 -12.42 9.96 6.58
C ASN A 67 -12.70 8.69 5.75
N GLU A 68 -13.48 8.80 4.69
CA GLU A 68 -13.72 7.71 3.75
C GLU A 68 -12.42 7.27 3.04
N ALA A 69 -11.56 8.22 2.65
CA ALA A 69 -10.26 7.91 2.05
C ALA A 69 -9.33 7.17 3.03
N ILE A 70 -9.34 7.55 4.31
CA ILE A 70 -8.61 6.85 5.37
C ILE A 70 -9.10 5.40 5.46
N ASP A 71 -10.42 5.20 5.56
CA ASP A 71 -10.99 3.85 5.70
C ASP A 71 -10.67 2.96 4.49
N ARG A 72 -10.77 3.51 3.27
CA ARG A 72 -10.41 2.80 2.04
C ARG A 72 -8.92 2.46 1.99
N ARG A 73 -8.03 3.39 2.39
CA ARG A 73 -6.58 3.13 2.46
C ARG A 73 -6.25 2.06 3.50
N ILE A 74 -6.88 2.10 4.67
CA ILE A 74 -6.65 1.11 5.74
C ILE A 74 -7.08 -0.29 5.28
N ALA A 75 -8.28 -0.41 4.72
CA ALA A 75 -8.77 -1.70 4.22
C ALA A 75 -7.84 -2.28 3.13
N LEU A 76 -7.34 -1.40 2.25
CA LEU A 76 -6.37 -1.74 1.23
C LEU A 76 -5.03 -2.17 1.84
N TYR A 77 -4.46 -1.37 2.74
CA TYR A 77 -3.15 -1.65 3.34
C TYR A 77 -3.16 -2.91 4.21
N ASP A 78 -4.24 -3.21 4.90
CA ASP A 78 -4.38 -4.46 5.65
C ASP A 78 -4.31 -5.69 4.75
N ARG A 79 -5.04 -5.67 3.64
CA ARG A 79 -4.99 -6.75 2.65
C ARG A 79 -3.61 -6.86 2.00
N LEU A 80 -2.94 -5.72 1.81
CA LEU A 80 -1.70 -5.66 1.02
C LEU A 80 -0.42 -5.73 1.84
N LEU A 81 -0.51 -5.62 3.16
CA LEU A 81 0.62 -5.62 4.09
C LEU A 81 1.66 -6.71 3.78
N PRO A 82 1.31 -8.01 3.64
CA PRO A 82 2.31 -9.03 3.37
C PRO A 82 3.01 -8.84 2.00
N PHE A 83 2.26 -8.46 0.97
CA PHE A 83 2.79 -8.32 -0.38
C PHE A 83 3.65 -7.08 -0.56
N LYS A 84 3.24 -5.95 0.01
CA LYS A 84 4.00 -4.71 -0.03
C LYS A 84 5.32 -4.87 0.73
N ARG A 85 5.31 -5.58 1.86
CA ARG A 85 6.54 -5.95 2.59
C ARG A 85 7.48 -6.80 1.75
N ALA A 86 6.97 -7.84 1.09
CA ALA A 86 7.77 -8.67 0.20
C ALA A 86 8.31 -7.87 -1.00
N ALA A 87 7.50 -7.03 -1.63
CA ALA A 87 7.94 -6.18 -2.75
C ALA A 87 8.99 -5.15 -2.32
N ASP A 88 8.86 -4.56 -1.14
CA ASP A 88 9.78 -3.53 -0.63
C ASP A 88 11.20 -4.04 -0.41
N VAL A 89 11.37 -5.33 -0.10
CA VAL A 89 12.68 -5.99 0.03
C VAL A 89 13.42 -6.04 -1.31
N HIS A 90 12.70 -6.17 -2.42
CA HIS A 90 13.30 -6.28 -3.77
C HIS A 90 13.27 -4.97 -4.56
N ARG A 91 12.71 -3.91 -3.97
CA ARG A 91 12.44 -2.64 -4.65
C ARG A 91 13.71 -1.95 -5.16
N HIS A 92 14.81 -2.00 -4.42
CA HIS A 92 16.07 -1.37 -4.83
C HIS A 92 16.74 -2.08 -6.02
N GLU A 93 16.46 -3.37 -6.21
CA GLU A 93 17.00 -4.21 -7.28
C GLU A 93 16.06 -4.33 -8.49
N SER A 94 14.78 -3.95 -8.34
CA SER A 94 13.76 -4.05 -9.39
C SER A 94 13.32 -2.67 -9.90
N PRO A 95 13.73 -2.26 -11.11
CA PRO A 95 13.23 -1.05 -11.74
C PRO A 95 11.71 -1.04 -11.92
N ALA A 96 11.11 -2.21 -12.15
CA ALA A 96 9.66 -2.35 -12.33
C ALA A 96 8.90 -2.09 -11.01
N ILE A 97 9.33 -2.69 -9.90
CA ILE A 97 8.72 -2.46 -8.58
C ILE A 97 8.93 -1.00 -8.15
N GLN A 98 10.12 -0.44 -8.38
CA GLN A 98 10.39 0.97 -8.08
C GLN A 98 9.50 1.93 -8.88
N ALA A 99 9.34 1.70 -10.19
CA ALA A 99 8.47 2.53 -11.02
C ALA A 99 7.01 2.47 -10.56
N ASN A 100 6.51 1.27 -10.25
CA ASN A 100 5.15 1.07 -9.73
C ASN A 100 4.95 1.76 -8.36
N HIS A 101 5.94 1.67 -7.48
CA HIS A 101 5.91 2.38 -6.19
C HIS A 101 5.82 3.89 -6.40
N VAL A 102 6.68 4.48 -7.22
CA VAL A 102 6.66 5.93 -7.52
C VAL A 102 5.33 6.36 -8.12
N ALA A 103 4.78 5.60 -9.07
CA ALA A 103 3.49 5.90 -9.68
C ALA A 103 2.34 5.86 -8.65
N THR A 104 2.35 4.86 -7.77
CA THR A 104 1.36 4.71 -6.69
C THR A 104 1.44 5.88 -5.70
N GLN A 105 2.63 6.28 -5.26
CA GLN A 105 2.78 7.41 -4.34
C GLN A 105 2.28 8.71 -4.96
N LYS A 106 2.61 8.98 -6.23
CA LYS A 106 2.12 10.17 -6.96
C LYS A 106 0.59 10.19 -7.05
N LEU A 107 -0.03 9.06 -7.39
CA LEU A 107 -1.47 8.94 -7.48
C LEU A 107 -2.15 9.18 -6.13
N LEU A 108 -1.66 8.56 -5.06
CA LEU A 108 -2.22 8.70 -3.71
C LEU A 108 -2.12 10.14 -3.22
N ARG A 109 -0.97 10.80 -3.46
CA ARG A 109 -0.76 12.19 -3.10
C ARG A 109 -1.67 13.14 -3.88
N TYR A 110 -1.77 12.95 -5.20
CA TYR A 110 -2.67 13.74 -6.05
C TYR A 110 -4.13 13.61 -5.58
N ARG A 111 -4.60 12.39 -5.28
CA ARG A 111 -5.96 12.17 -4.79
C ARG A 111 -6.20 12.82 -3.43
N LEU A 112 -5.22 12.77 -2.52
CA LEU A 112 -5.30 13.47 -1.24
C LEU A 112 -5.42 14.98 -1.44
N GLN A 113 -4.58 15.57 -2.30
CA GLN A 113 -4.63 16.99 -2.58
C GLN A 113 -5.98 17.41 -3.19
N SER A 114 -6.53 16.61 -4.11
CA SER A 114 -7.84 16.89 -4.72
C SER A 114 -9.03 16.86 -3.75
N LEU A 115 -8.86 16.23 -2.58
CA LEU A 115 -9.87 16.20 -1.52
C LEU A 115 -9.81 17.42 -0.62
N LEU A 116 -8.66 18.09 -0.54
CA LEU A 116 -8.45 19.18 0.40
C LEU A 116 -9.01 20.49 -0.16
N PRO A 117 -9.55 21.38 0.68
CA PRO A 117 -9.79 22.76 0.28
C PRO A 117 -8.46 23.45 -0.06
N GLU A 118 -8.50 24.45 -0.94
CA GLU A 118 -7.32 25.14 -1.51
C GLU A 118 -6.33 25.58 -0.43
N GLN A 119 -6.82 26.13 0.69
CA GLN A 119 -5.97 26.60 1.80
C GLN A 119 -5.12 25.49 2.43
N LEU A 120 -5.64 24.25 2.48
CA LEU A 120 -4.92 23.09 3.01
C LEU A 120 -4.11 22.38 1.91
N GLY A 121 -4.59 22.42 0.67
CA GLY A 121 -3.92 21.80 -0.48
C GLY A 121 -2.64 22.53 -0.91
N ASP A 122 -2.57 23.84 -0.65
CA ASP A 122 -1.42 24.70 -0.99
C ASP A 122 -0.44 24.88 0.18
N ASP A 123 -0.86 24.54 1.40
CA ASP A 123 0.06 24.40 2.53
C ASP A 123 0.89 23.12 2.38
N GLY A 124 2.08 23.26 1.79
CA GLY A 124 2.99 22.16 1.54
C GLY A 124 3.33 21.35 2.80
N MET A 125 3.43 22.00 3.97
CA MET A 125 3.71 21.30 5.23
C MET A 125 2.51 20.45 5.66
N THR A 126 1.29 20.98 5.58
CA THR A 126 0.08 20.23 5.91
C THR A 126 -0.14 19.06 4.94
N LEU A 127 0.02 19.29 3.64
CA LEU A 127 -0.10 18.23 2.63
C LEU A 127 0.94 17.13 2.85
N ASP A 128 2.21 17.48 3.12
CA ASP A 128 3.27 16.52 3.42
C ASP A 128 3.00 15.71 4.69
N ALA A 129 2.52 16.37 5.75
CA ALA A 129 2.18 15.70 7.00
C ALA A 129 1.01 14.72 6.82
N LEU A 130 -0.01 15.11 6.05
CA LEU A 130 -1.15 14.24 5.73
C LEU A 130 -0.72 13.06 4.85
N ASP A 131 0.08 13.30 3.82
CA ASP A 131 0.58 12.25 2.94
C ASP A 131 1.42 11.22 3.71
N LEU A 132 2.29 11.68 4.62
CA LEU A 132 3.05 10.83 5.52
C LEU A 132 2.14 10.03 6.45
N MET A 133 1.15 10.65 7.11
CA MET A 133 0.24 9.95 8.03
C MET A 133 -0.65 8.92 7.35
N LEU A 134 -0.92 9.11 6.06
CA LEU A 134 -1.68 8.18 5.25
C LEU A 134 -0.80 7.23 4.43
N SER A 135 0.50 7.16 4.72
CA SER A 135 1.45 6.27 4.07
C SER A 135 1.32 4.82 4.53
N PHE A 136 1.81 3.91 3.69
CA PHE A 136 1.92 2.50 4.05
C PHE A 136 2.92 2.28 5.18
N GLU A 137 4.00 3.07 5.23
CA GLU A 137 5.06 2.96 6.21
C GLU A 137 4.56 3.25 7.63
N VAL A 138 3.70 4.27 7.79
CA VAL A 138 3.03 4.54 9.07
C VAL A 138 2.10 3.40 9.45
N TRP A 139 1.28 2.91 8.51
CA TRP A 139 0.40 1.78 8.76
C TRP A 139 1.16 0.52 9.18
N GLN A 140 2.22 0.18 8.45
CA GLN A 140 3.10 -0.96 8.74
C GLN A 140 3.71 -0.83 10.13
N ARG A 141 4.25 0.32 10.49
CA ARG A 141 4.82 0.54 11.83
C ARG A 141 3.78 0.31 12.94
N LEU A 142 2.55 0.79 12.75
CA LEU A 142 1.47 0.60 13.71
C LEU A 142 1.10 -0.89 13.85
N ARG A 143 0.94 -1.58 12.72
CA ARG A 143 0.49 -2.98 12.69
C ARG A 143 1.58 -3.99 13.08
N VAL A 144 2.82 -3.76 12.66
CA VAL A 144 3.92 -4.72 12.78
C VAL A 144 4.80 -4.41 13.98
N ASP A 145 5.30 -3.18 14.09
CA ASP A 145 6.30 -2.84 15.10
C ASP A 145 5.64 -2.53 16.45
N GLN A 146 4.48 -1.88 16.42
CA GLN A 146 3.71 -1.52 17.62
C GLN A 146 2.62 -2.55 17.95
N SER A 147 2.41 -3.54 17.09
CA SER A 147 1.42 -4.62 17.28
C SER A 147 0.00 -4.13 17.58
N LEU A 148 -0.38 -2.94 17.07
CA LEU A 148 -1.75 -2.48 17.17
C LEU A 148 -2.64 -3.34 16.27
N ASP A 149 -3.83 -3.66 16.75
CA ASP A 149 -4.88 -4.18 15.88
C ASP A 149 -5.35 -3.10 14.88
N THR A 150 -6.10 -3.53 13.86
CA THR A 150 -6.60 -2.65 12.80
C THR A 150 -7.41 -1.48 13.35
N GLU A 151 -8.24 -1.71 14.37
CA GLU A 151 -9.16 -0.67 14.86
C GLU A 151 -8.40 0.38 15.70
N ALA A 152 -7.52 -0.06 16.58
CA ALA A 152 -6.66 0.83 17.36
C ALA A 152 -5.77 1.70 16.45
N ALA A 153 -5.16 1.10 15.42
CA ALA A 153 -4.37 1.83 14.44
C ALA A 153 -5.24 2.81 13.62
N ARG A 154 -6.46 2.42 13.22
CA ARG A 154 -7.42 3.28 12.52
C ARG A 154 -7.79 4.51 13.35
N VAL A 155 -8.17 4.30 14.61
CA VAL A 155 -8.52 5.39 15.53
C VAL A 155 -7.36 6.37 15.68
N MET A 156 -6.14 5.87 15.83
CA MET A 156 -4.95 6.70 15.93
C MET A 156 -4.72 7.54 14.67
N VAL A 157 -4.75 6.93 13.48
CA VAL A 157 -4.58 7.64 12.20
C VAL A 157 -5.65 8.71 12.03
N LYS A 158 -6.93 8.37 12.26
CA LYS A 158 -8.04 9.35 12.15
C LYS A 158 -7.86 10.52 13.12
N ALA A 159 -7.47 10.25 14.37
CA ALA A 159 -7.26 11.30 15.37
C ALA A 159 -6.10 12.24 15.01
N LEU A 160 -4.99 11.70 14.48
CA LEU A 160 -3.85 12.50 14.06
C LEU A 160 -4.16 13.33 12.81
N VAL A 161 -4.86 12.74 11.83
CA VAL A 161 -5.30 13.46 10.63
C VAL A 161 -6.27 14.58 10.99
N ALA A 162 -7.25 14.35 11.87
CA ALA A 162 -8.17 15.39 12.35
C ALA A 162 -7.41 16.59 12.93
N ARG A 163 -6.39 16.35 13.76
CA ARG A 163 -5.55 17.42 14.32
C ARG A 163 -4.74 18.19 13.28
N LEU A 164 -4.37 17.55 12.17
CA LEU A 164 -3.64 18.21 11.08
C LEU A 164 -4.58 19.13 10.27
N ILE A 165 -5.83 18.71 10.06
CA ILE A 165 -6.80 19.48 9.27
C ILE A 165 -7.56 20.55 10.07
N ASP A 166 -7.56 20.46 11.41
CA ASP A 166 -8.22 21.42 12.30
C ASP A 166 -7.27 22.52 12.82
N LYS A 167 -5.96 22.44 12.49
CA LYS A 167 -4.96 23.45 12.89
C LYS A 167 -4.99 24.74 12.06
N ASN A 168 -5.88 24.84 11.08
CA ASN A 168 -6.11 26.03 10.25
C ASN A 168 -7.53 26.57 10.45
#